data_AF-A0A1B8PGS0-F1
#
_entry.id   AF-A0A1B8PGS0-F1
#
_cell.length_a   1.000
_cell.length_b   1.000
_cell.length_c   1.000
_cell.angle_alpha   90.00
_cell.angle_beta   90.00
_cell.angle_gamma   90.00
#
_symmetry.space_group_name_H-M   'P 1'
#
loop_
_entity.id
_entity.type
_entity.pdbx_description
1 polymer ?
#
loop_
_entity_poly.entity_id
_entity_poly.type
_entity_poly.pdbx_seq_one_letter_code
_entity_poly.pdbx_strand_id
1 'polypeptide(L)'
;MIHSLYQLINKGSFRTLSFILALGLTAVFFFNVDNFSTLLRNDSPWWILMIFWGLITVWIHGIGFEIKSVIWKLIFLPYIAYIIILISAVEHFYLRG
;
A
#
# COMPACT_ATOMS: atom_id res chain seq x y z
N MET A 1 -1.67 23.79 4.09
CA MET A 1 -1.01 22.81 4.98
C MET A 1 -0.90 21.41 4.34
N ILE A 2 -2.00 20.78 3.91
CA ILE A 2 -2.00 19.44 3.26
C ILE A 2 -1.07 19.36 2.04
N HIS A 3 -0.99 20.44 1.24
CA HIS A 3 -0.10 20.45 0.08
C HIS A 3 1.40 20.34 0.45
N SER A 4 1.82 20.91 1.58
CA SER A 4 3.20 20.82 2.06
C SER A 4 3.52 19.40 2.54
N LEU A 5 2.59 18.80 3.31
CA LEU A 5 2.71 17.41 3.77
C LEU A 5 2.80 16.42 2.60
N TYR A 6 1.97 16.61 1.57
CA TYR A 6 2.02 15.77 0.37
C TYR A 6 3.33 15.94 -0.41
N GLN A 7 3.88 17.16 -0.49
CA GLN A 7 5.15 17.40 -1.18
C GLN A 7 6.38 16.88 -0.43
N LEU A 8 6.31 16.75 0.90
CA LEU A 8 7.40 16.15 1.69
C LEU A 8 7.64 14.68 1.33
N ILE A 9 6.57 13.93 1.04
CA ILE A 9 6.64 12.52 0.66
C ILE A 9 6.72 12.32 -0.86
N ASN A 10 6.23 13.26 -1.67
CA ASN A 10 6.28 13.21 -3.13
C ASN A 10 7.70 13.51 -3.70
N LYS A 11 8.73 12.94 -3.08
CA LYS A 11 10.13 12.97 -3.54
C LYS A 11 10.43 11.74 -4.37
N GLY A 12 11.36 11.86 -5.31
CA GLY A 12 11.76 10.75 -6.19
C GLY A 12 12.10 9.46 -5.44
N SER A 13 12.86 9.53 -4.33
CA SER A 13 13.24 8.36 -3.54
C SER A 13 12.04 7.61 -2.94
N PHE A 14 11.10 8.33 -2.35
CA PHE A 14 9.88 7.72 -1.78
C PHE A 14 8.94 7.20 -2.87
N ARG A 15 8.91 7.83 -4.04
CA ARG A 15 8.16 7.31 -5.20
C ARG A 15 8.77 5.99 -5.68
N THR A 16 10.09 5.91 -5.81
CA THR A 16 10.78 4.67 -6.17
C THR A 16 10.51 3.56 -5.14
N LEU A 17 10.57 3.87 -3.84
CA LEU A 17 10.20 2.92 -2.78
C LEU A 17 8.77 2.41 -2.95
N SER A 18 7.80 3.33 -3.11
CA SER A 18 6.40 2.96 -3.36
C SER A 18 6.25 2.07 -4.58
N PHE A 19 6.96 2.36 -5.67
CA PHE A 19 6.89 1.57 -6.89
C PHE A 19 7.45 0.16 -6.70
N ILE A 20 8.59 0.02 -6.00
CA ILE A 20 9.16 -1.29 -5.66
C ILE A 20 8.19 -2.10 -4.78
N LEU A 21 7.62 -1.46 -3.75
CA LEU A 21 6.63 -2.11 -2.88
C LEU A 21 5.38 -2.53 -3.66
N ALA A 22 4.88 -1.68 -4.55
CA ALA A 22 3.72 -1.96 -5.37
C ALA A 22 3.94 -3.20 -6.27
N LEU A 23 5.09 -3.26 -6.96
CA LEU A 23 5.47 -4.41 -7.78
C LEU A 23 5.64 -5.68 -6.93
N GLY A 24 6.37 -5.58 -5.81
CA GLY A 24 6.63 -6.70 -4.92
C GLY A 24 5.35 -7.31 -4.35
N LEU A 25 4.45 -6.49 -3.80
CA LEU A 25 3.17 -6.94 -3.26
C LEU A 25 2.26 -7.52 -4.35
N THR A 26 2.21 -6.88 -5.52
CA THR A 26 1.46 -7.41 -6.67
C THR A 26 2.00 -8.80 -7.02
N ALA A 27 3.32 -8.96 -7.14
CA ALA A 27 3.93 -10.25 -7.42
C ALA A 27 3.58 -11.29 -6.33
N VAL A 28 3.65 -10.94 -5.04
CA VAL A 28 3.28 -11.85 -3.95
C VAL A 28 1.83 -12.33 -4.08
N PHE A 29 0.87 -11.45 -4.36
CA PHE A 29 -0.53 -11.86 -4.53
C PHE A 29 -0.76 -12.73 -5.76
N PHE A 30 -0.09 -12.43 -6.87
CA PHE A 30 -0.27 -13.17 -8.13
C PHE A 30 0.47 -14.51 -8.17
N PHE A 31 1.62 -14.64 -7.49
CA PHE A 31 2.39 -15.88 -7.47
C PHE A 31 2.06 -16.77 -6.26
N ASN A 32 1.22 -16.30 -5.32
CA ASN A 32 0.80 -17.05 -4.13
C ASN A 32 -0.74 -17.04 -3.97
N VAL A 33 -1.46 -17.28 -5.06
CA VAL A 33 -2.92 -17.13 -5.16
C VAL A 33 -3.67 -18.02 -4.18
N ASP A 34 -3.21 -19.24 -3.93
CA ASP A 34 -3.89 -20.18 -3.02
C ASP A 34 -3.91 -19.65 -1.58
N ASN A 35 -2.75 -19.21 -1.07
CA ASN A 35 -2.67 -18.59 0.25
C ASN A 35 -3.43 -17.27 0.29
N PHE A 36 -3.31 -16.45 -0.76
CA PHE A 36 -4.07 -15.22 -0.85
C PHE A 36 -5.59 -15.46 -0.78
N SER A 37 -6.10 -16.47 -1.50
CA SER A 37 -7.52 -16.84 -1.48
C SER A 37 -7.99 -17.33 -0.11
N THR A 38 -7.10 -17.99 0.64
CA THR A 38 -7.37 -18.49 1.99
C THR A 38 -7.44 -17.33 2.98
N LEU A 39 -6.48 -16.39 2.90
CA LEU A 39 -6.48 -15.17 3.70
C LEU A 39 -7.75 -14.35 3.45
N LEU A 40 -8.21 -14.27 2.18
CA LEU A 40 -9.44 -13.58 1.82
C LEU A 40 -10.70 -14.11 2.52
N ARG A 41 -10.72 -15.40 2.87
CA ARG A 41 -11.86 -16.06 3.53
C ARG A 41 -11.78 -15.99 5.05
N ASN A 42 -10.56 -16.06 5.59
CA ASN A 42 -10.32 -16.26 7.01
C ASN A 42 -10.05 -14.95 7.76
N ASP A 43 -9.53 -13.92 7.08
CA ASP A 43 -9.27 -12.63 7.71
C ASP A 43 -10.49 -11.71 7.68
N SER A 44 -10.46 -10.70 8.55
CA SER A 44 -11.46 -9.63 8.57
C SER A 44 -11.56 -8.95 7.20
N PRO A 45 -12.76 -8.82 6.60
CA PRO A 45 -12.95 -8.11 5.34
C PRO A 45 -12.39 -6.68 5.36
N TRP A 46 -12.47 -6.01 6.52
CA TRP A 46 -11.93 -4.67 6.69
C TRP A 46 -10.39 -4.65 6.59
N TRP A 47 -9.73 -5.67 7.11
CA TRP A 47 -8.27 -5.78 7.04
C TRP A 47 -7.80 -6.02 5.60
N ILE A 48 -8.48 -6.90 4.89
CA ILE A 48 -8.22 -7.17 3.48
C ILE A 48 -8.38 -5.89 2.65
N LEU A 49 -9.48 -5.13 2.87
CA LEU A 49 -9.71 -3.85 2.19
C LEU A 49 -8.62 -2.81 2.49
N MET A 50 -8.12 -2.76 3.73
CA MET A 50 -7.00 -1.88 4.09
C MET A 50 -5.71 -2.24 3.35
N ILE A 51 -5.39 -3.54 3.22
CA ILE A 51 -4.21 -4.01 2.48
C ILE A 51 -4.32 -3.64 0.99
N PHE A 52 -5.48 -3.88 0.37
CA PHE A 52 -5.75 -3.49 -1.02
C PHE A 52 -5.66 -1.98 -1.23
N TRP A 53 -6.24 -1.21 -0.31
CA TRP A 53 -6.11 0.24 -0.34
C TRP A 53 -4.65 0.69 -0.21
N GLY A 54 -3.86 0.02 0.64
CA GLY A 54 -2.43 0.25 0.77
C GLY A 54 -1.69 0.00 -0.54
N LEU A 55 -1.96 -1.15 -1.19
CA LEU A 55 -1.43 -1.51 -2.50
C LEU A 55 -1.74 -0.46 -3.57
N ILE A 56 -3.01 -0.03 -3.66
CA ILE A 56 -3.44 1.00 -4.62
C ILE A 56 -2.75 2.34 -4.34
N THR A 57 -2.63 2.72 -3.07
CA THR A 57 -1.98 3.97 -2.65
C THR A 57 -0.50 4.00 -3.05
N VAL A 58 0.23 2.91 -2.82
CA VAL A 58 1.65 2.84 -3.25
C VAL A 58 1.80 2.74 -4.77
N TRP A 59 0.82 2.20 -5.50
CA TRP A 59 0.78 2.29 -6.96
C TRP A 59 0.63 3.74 -7.44
N ILE A 60 -0.39 4.45 -6.95
CA ILE A 60 -0.67 5.85 -7.28
C ILE A 60 0.56 6.73 -6.99
N HIS A 61 1.15 6.56 -5.81
CA HIS A 61 2.33 7.31 -5.42
C HIS A 61 3.58 6.89 -6.20
N GLY A 62 3.77 5.60 -6.46
CA GLY A 62 4.95 5.04 -7.11
C GLY A 62 5.11 5.50 -8.56
N ILE A 63 4.03 5.46 -9.34
CA ILE A 63 4.02 6.05 -10.70
C ILE A 63 4.08 7.59 -10.65
N GLY A 64 3.87 8.16 -9.45
CA GLY A 64 3.64 9.56 -9.12
C GLY A 64 2.66 10.26 -10.02
N PHE A 65 1.49 9.65 -10.01
CA PHE A 65 0.28 10.30 -10.43
C PHE A 65 0.05 11.56 -9.59
N GLU A 66 -0.13 12.70 -10.27
CA GLU A 66 -0.38 13.97 -9.59
C GLU A 66 -1.87 14.12 -9.24
N ILE A 67 -2.20 13.87 -7.98
CA ILE A 67 -3.56 14.07 -7.47
C ILE A 67 -3.82 15.57 -7.35
N LYS A 68 -4.85 16.10 -8.02
CA LYS A 68 -5.20 17.54 -7.93
C LYS A 68 -6.12 17.88 -6.75
N SER A 69 -7.03 16.98 -6.40
CA SER A 69 -8.01 17.18 -5.32
C SER A 69 -7.38 17.02 -3.94
N VAL A 70 -7.70 17.93 -3.02
CA VAL A 70 -7.22 17.90 -1.62
C VAL A 70 -7.72 16.67 -0.87
N ILE A 71 -8.98 16.30 -1.07
CA ILE A 71 -9.59 15.12 -0.42
C ILE A 71 -8.85 13.86 -0.85
N TRP A 72 -8.58 13.72 -2.15
CA TRP A 72 -7.87 12.56 -2.67
C TRP A 72 -6.38 12.54 -2.27
N LYS A 73 -5.73 13.70 -2.11
CA LYS A 73 -4.36 13.77 -1.55
C LYS A 73 -4.31 13.25 -0.12
N LEU A 74 -5.37 13.50 0.67
CA LEU A 74 -5.45 13.04 2.04
C LEU A 74 -5.74 11.53 2.11
N ILE A 75 -6.68 11.06 1.30
CA ILE A 75 -7.02 9.64 1.22
C ILE A 75 -5.81 8.84 0.73
N PHE A 76 -5.14 9.26 -0.34
CA PHE A 76 -4.00 8.50 -0.89
C PHE A 76 -2.65 9.00 -0.36
N LEU A 77 -2.60 9.38 0.92
CA LEU A 77 -1.34 9.76 1.56
C LEU A 77 -0.50 8.50 1.85
N PRO A 78 0.73 8.36 1.31
CA PRO A 78 1.48 7.10 1.35
C PRO A 78 1.87 6.60 2.73
N TYR A 79 1.98 7.48 3.74
CA TYR A 79 2.45 7.12 5.07
C TYR A 79 1.62 6.01 5.71
N ILE A 80 0.29 6.12 5.63
CA ILE A 80 -0.61 5.13 6.22
C ILE A 80 -0.49 3.80 5.46
N ALA A 81 -0.37 3.86 4.13
CA ALA A 81 -0.17 2.68 3.31
C ALA A 81 1.13 1.93 3.67
N TYR A 82 2.24 2.65 3.90
CA TYR A 82 3.49 2.02 4.34
C TYR A 82 3.36 1.30 5.68
N ILE A 83 2.64 1.90 6.64
CA ILE A 83 2.41 1.27 7.95
C ILE A 83 1.58 -0.01 7.78
N ILE A 84 0.47 0.05 7.02
CA ILE A 84 -0.37 -1.13 6.76
C ILE A 84 0.43 -2.23 6.07
N ILE A 85 1.21 -1.89 5.05
CA ILE A 85 2.05 -2.85 4.32
C ILE A 85 3.06 -3.48 5.27
N LEU A 86 3.74 -2.69 6.10
CA LEU A 86 4.70 -3.19 7.08
C LEU A 86 4.05 -4.15 8.09
N ILE A 87 2.90 -3.77 8.66
CA ILE A 87 2.16 -4.62 9.60
C ILE A 87 1.76 -5.92 8.91
N SER A 88 1.16 -5.85 7.71
CA SER A 88 0.74 -7.04 6.96
C SER A 88 1.89 -7.97 6.62
N ALA A 89 3.07 -7.41 6.28
CA ALA A 89 4.27 -8.19 6.03
C ALA A 89 4.76 -8.89 7.30
N VAL A 90 4.81 -8.18 8.43
CA VAL A 90 5.19 -8.76 9.72
C VAL A 90 4.21 -9.86 10.14
N GLU A 91 2.90 -9.64 10.01
CA GLU A 91 1.88 -10.66 10.31
C GLU A 91 2.07 -11.91 9.45
N HIS A 92 2.32 -11.74 8.14
CA HIS A 92 2.52 -12.87 7.23
C HIS A 92 3.79 -13.64 7.55
N PHE A 93 4.93 -12.97 7.73
CA PHE A 93 6.23 -13.62 7.90
C PHE A 93 6.53 -14.10 9.32
N TYR A 94 5.97 -13.47 10.36
CA TYR A 94 6.31 -13.78 11.76
C TYR A 94 5.21 -14.51 12.51
N LEU A 95 3.94 -14.31 12.15
CA LEU A 95 2.81 -14.91 12.88
C LEU A 95 2.17 -16.07 12.13
N ARG A 96 2.41 -16.21 10.83
CA ARG A 96 1.71 -17.15 9.94
C ARG A 96 2.61 -17.96 9.00
N GLY A 97 3.91 -17.65 8.97
CA GLY A 97 4.94 -18.39 8.22
C GLY A 97 5.62 -19.43 9.08
#